data_AF-A0A9J5YQ22-F1
#
_entry.id   AF-A0A9J5YQ22-F1
#
_cell.length_a   1.000
_cell.length_b   1.000
_cell.length_c   1.000
_cell.angle_alpha   90.00
_cell.angle_beta   90.00
_cell.angle_gamma   90.00
#
_symmetry.space_group_name_H-M   'P 1'
#
loop_
_entity.id
_entity.type
_entity.pdbx_description
1 polymer ?
#
loop_
_entity_poly.entity_id
_entity_poly.type
_entity_poly.pdbx_seq_one_letter_code
_entity_poly.pdbx_strand_id
1 'polypeptide(L)'
;MSQLWSKLKALKIGLKDLNTYLASYRQKLQTARQSLEIVQSQIVTQPLNSVLIEQESVLLNDIRKWSLVEEQVLKQKSRVNWIAIGDANTKFFHAQMKIRSSKNTITSVYI
;
A
#
# COMPACT_ATOMS: atom_id res chain seq x y z
N MET A 1 23.02 -4.61 -24.66
CA MET A 1 23.23 -4.60 -23.19
C MET A 1 23.26 -3.19 -22.59
N SER A 2 24.01 -2.21 -23.12
CA SER A 2 24.09 -0.84 -22.56
C SER A 2 22.77 -0.06 -22.55
N GLN A 3 21.95 -0.19 -23.61
CA GLN A 3 20.66 0.49 -23.75
C GLN A 3 19.59 0.03 -22.76
N LEU A 4 19.59 -1.26 -22.38
CA LEU A 4 18.67 -1.78 -21.37
C LEU A 4 19.08 -1.28 -19.98
N TRP A 5 20.38 -1.33 -19.69
CA TRP A 5 20.93 -0.86 -18.42
C TRP A 5 20.68 0.63 -18.19
N SER A 6 20.86 1.47 -19.22
CA SER A 6 20.58 2.91 -19.11
C SER A 6 19.09 3.18 -18.86
N LYS A 7 18.19 2.47 -19.55
CA LYS A 7 16.74 2.54 -19.31
C LYS A 7 16.36 2.12 -17.88
N LEU A 8 16.91 1.00 -17.39
CA LEU A 8 16.67 0.54 -16.02
C LEU A 8 17.23 1.51 -14.98
N LYS A 9 18.38 2.15 -15.26
CA LYS A 9 18.97 3.16 -14.37
C LYS A 9 18.08 4.41 -14.29
N ALA A 10 17.56 4.89 -15.41
CA ALA A 10 16.62 6.00 -15.45
C ALA A 10 15.33 5.67 -14.68
N LEU A 11 14.78 4.46 -14.90
CA LEU A 11 13.59 4.00 -14.18
C LEU A 11 13.83 3.93 -12.67
N LYS A 12 15.00 3.44 -12.24
CA LYS A 12 15.38 3.37 -10.82
C LYS A 12 15.37 4.74 -10.14
N ILE A 13 15.78 5.80 -10.85
CA ILE A 13 15.76 7.17 -10.33
C ILE A 13 14.31 7.62 -10.13
N GLY A 14 13.48 7.52 -11.17
CA GLY A 14 12.07 7.90 -11.07
C GLY A 14 11.29 7.11 -10.00
N LEU A 15 11.61 5.83 -9.82
CA LEU A 15 11.01 5.00 -8.75
C LEU A 15 11.45 5.44 -7.34
N LYS A 16 12.68 5.94 -7.16
CA LYS A 16 13.11 6.49 -5.87
C LYS A 16 12.34 7.76 -5.53
N ASP A 17 12.19 8.66 -6.49
CA ASP A 17 11.45 9.91 -6.31
C ASP A 17 9.96 9.66 -6.06
N LEU A 18 9.38 8.67 -6.77
CA LEU A 18 8.03 8.22 -6.48
C LEU A 18 7.93 7.64 -5.07
N ASN A 19 8.90 6.84 -4.64
CA ASN A 19 8.87 6.24 -3.30
C ASN A 19 9.01 7.29 -2.19
N THR A 20 9.82 8.33 -2.35
CA THR A 20 9.90 9.43 -1.38
C THR A 20 8.60 10.23 -1.34
N TYR A 21 8.00 10.52 -2.49
CA TYR A 21 6.68 11.15 -2.58
C TYR A 21 5.61 10.31 -1.84
N LEU A 22 5.55 9.01 -2.12
CA LEU A 22 4.62 8.08 -1.47
C LEU A 22 4.97 7.82 0.01
N ALA A 23 6.20 8.02 0.46
CA ALA A 23 6.49 7.96 1.89
C ALA A 23 5.90 9.17 2.64
N SER A 24 5.82 10.33 1.97
CA SER A 24 5.35 11.58 2.57
C SER A 24 3.84 11.67 2.78
N TYR A 25 3.02 10.82 2.11
CA TYR A 25 1.54 10.95 2.21
C TYR A 25 1.05 10.80 3.64
N ARG A 26 1.67 9.91 4.45
CA ARG A 26 1.23 9.65 5.83
C ARG A 26 1.34 10.90 6.69
N GLN A 27 2.48 11.58 6.59
CA GLN A 27 2.72 12.83 7.31
C GLN A 27 1.75 13.91 6.84
N LYS A 28 1.57 14.07 5.52
CA LYS A 28 0.66 15.08 4.97
C LYS A 28 -0.81 14.83 5.31
N LEU A 29 -1.24 13.57 5.31
CA LEU A 29 -2.59 13.18 5.72
C LEU A 29 -2.80 13.43 7.21
N GLN A 30 -1.80 13.12 8.05
CA GLN A 30 -1.86 13.38 9.48
C GLN A 30 -1.94 14.88 9.78
N THR A 31 -1.10 15.70 9.14
CA THR A 31 -1.14 17.16 9.32
C THR A 31 -2.45 17.74 8.83
N ALA A 32 -2.98 17.27 7.69
CA ALA A 32 -4.26 17.74 7.15
C ALA A 32 -5.44 17.39 8.08
N ARG A 33 -5.42 16.20 8.70
CA ARG A 33 -6.42 15.81 9.72
C ARG A 33 -6.34 16.67 10.97
N GLN A 34 -5.13 16.94 11.46
CA GLN A 34 -4.93 17.82 12.62
C GLN A 34 -5.40 19.25 12.34
N SER A 35 -5.08 19.81 11.17
CA SER A 35 -5.57 21.13 10.79
C SER A 35 -7.09 21.15 10.63
N LEU A 36 -7.69 20.08 10.09
CA LEU A 36 -9.15 19.97 9.97
C LEU A 36 -9.81 19.99 11.35
N GLU A 37 -9.28 19.24 12.31
CA GLU A 37 -9.79 19.21 13.69
C GLU A 37 -9.75 20.61 14.34
N ILE A 38 -8.66 21.35 14.13
CA ILE A 38 -8.54 22.74 14.61
C ILE A 38 -9.59 23.62 13.94
N VAL A 39 -9.71 23.60 12.61
CA VAL A 39 -10.70 24.43 11.89
C VAL A 39 -12.12 24.08 12.31
N GLN A 40 -12.45 22.79 12.48
CA GLN A 40 -13.76 22.36 12.94
C GLN A 40 -14.06 22.85 14.36
N SER A 41 -13.07 22.81 15.27
CA SER A 41 -13.22 23.40 16.61
C SER A 41 -13.50 24.91 16.57
N GLN A 42 -12.87 25.62 15.62
CA GLN A 42 -13.08 27.05 15.42
C GLN A 42 -14.47 27.35 14.83
N ILE A 43 -14.94 26.55 13.87
CA ILE A 43 -16.29 26.66 13.28
C ILE A 43 -17.37 26.46 14.35
N VAL A 44 -17.19 25.53 15.30
CA VAL A 44 -18.13 25.36 16.43
C VAL A 44 -18.28 26.66 17.23
N THR A 45 -17.21 27.43 17.39
CA THR A 45 -17.25 28.72 18.09
C THR A 45 -17.71 29.89 17.22
N GLN A 46 -17.51 29.83 15.90
CA GLN A 46 -17.86 30.87 14.93
C GLN A 46 -18.48 30.28 13.65
N PRO A 47 -19.74 29.83 13.69
CA PRO A 47 -20.35 29.02 12.63
C PRO A 47 -20.66 29.78 11.33
N LEU A 48 -20.67 31.11 11.35
CA LEU A 48 -20.96 31.96 10.18
C LEU A 48 -19.70 32.54 9.53
N ASN A 49 -18.51 32.10 9.94
CA ASN A 49 -17.26 32.58 9.35
C ASN A 49 -17.00 31.88 8.02
N SER A 50 -17.25 32.59 6.92
CA SER A 50 -17.06 32.07 5.54
C SER A 50 -15.63 31.63 5.25
N VAL A 51 -14.62 32.28 5.87
CA VAL A 51 -13.21 31.93 5.67
C VAL A 51 -12.90 30.56 6.26
N LEU A 52 -13.44 30.24 7.44
CA LEU A 52 -13.24 28.94 8.08
C LEU A 52 -13.92 27.82 7.29
N ILE A 53 -15.11 28.08 6.73
CA ILE A 53 -15.85 27.12 5.90
C ILE A 53 -15.07 26.84 4.60
N GLU A 54 -14.52 27.88 3.97
CA GLU A 54 -13.70 27.70 2.76
C GLU A 54 -12.42 26.91 3.08
N GLN A 55 -11.74 27.23 4.18
CA GLN A 55 -10.58 26.48 4.66
C GLN A 55 -10.89 25.01 4.94
N GLU A 56 -12.04 24.71 5.56
CA GLU A 56 -12.50 23.34 5.77
C GLU A 56 -12.66 22.61 4.44
N SER A 57 -13.29 23.24 3.45
CA SER A 57 -13.50 22.65 2.13
C SER A 57 -12.17 22.28 1.43
N VAL A 58 -11.16 23.15 1.54
CA VAL A 58 -9.82 22.92 0.98
C VAL A 58 -9.14 21.76 1.69
N LEU A 59 -9.18 21.72 3.02
CA LEU A 59 -8.60 20.66 3.83
C LEU A 59 -9.24 19.29 3.54
N LEU A 60 -10.57 19.25 3.39
CA LEU A 60 -11.28 18.03 3.02
C LEU A 60 -10.87 17.53 1.63
N ASN A 61 -10.68 18.44 0.67
CA ASN A 61 -10.21 18.07 -0.67
C ASN A 61 -8.76 17.54 -0.63
N ASP A 62 -7.90 18.13 0.18
CA ASP A 62 -6.54 17.65 0.39
C ASP A 62 -6.52 16.27 1.05
N ILE A 63 -7.33 16.04 2.09
CA ILE A 63 -7.48 14.72 2.73
C ILE A 63 -7.95 13.69 1.71
N ARG A 64 -8.95 14.03 0.88
CA ARG A 64 -9.44 13.14 -0.17
C ARG A 64 -8.33 12.78 -1.16
N LYS A 65 -7.56 13.78 -1.61
CA LYS A 65 -6.42 13.57 -2.52
C LYS A 65 -5.36 12.65 -1.89
N TRP A 66 -4.98 12.88 -0.64
CA TRP A 66 -3.98 12.05 0.03
C TRP A 66 -4.49 10.63 0.34
N SER A 67 -5.79 10.47 0.59
CA SER A 67 -6.42 9.16 0.77
C SER A 67 -6.39 8.33 -0.53
N LEU A 68 -6.60 8.95 -1.69
CA LEU A 68 -6.46 8.27 -2.99
C LEU A 68 -5.00 7.80 -3.22
N VAL A 69 -4.02 8.62 -2.84
CA VAL A 69 -2.60 8.24 -2.91
C VAL A 69 -2.31 7.06 -1.98
N GLU A 70 -2.84 7.07 -0.76
CA GLU A 70 -2.72 5.95 0.18
C GLU A 70 -3.27 4.65 -0.40
N GLU A 71 -4.46 4.69 -1.00
CA GLU A 71 -5.08 3.53 -1.63
C GLU A 71 -4.19 2.96 -2.76
N GLN A 72 -3.66 3.83 -3.62
CA GLN A 72 -2.75 3.42 -4.70
C GLN A 72 -1.49 2.74 -4.15
N VAL A 73 -0.91 3.28 -3.07
CA VAL A 73 0.26 2.67 -2.40
C VAL A 73 -0.09 1.29 -1.87
N LEU A 74 -1.21 1.14 -1.19
CA LEU A 74 -1.65 -0.13 -0.61
C LEU A 74 -1.91 -1.16 -1.70
N LYS A 75 -2.53 -0.75 -2.81
CA LYS A 75 -2.76 -1.61 -3.98
C LYS A 75 -1.44 -2.10 -4.57
N GLN A 76 -0.45 -1.23 -4.72
CA GLN A 76 0.86 -1.62 -5.23
C GLN A 76 1.58 -2.59 -4.27
N LYS A 77 1.54 -2.33 -2.95
CA LYS A 77 2.10 -3.24 -1.94
C LYS A 77 1.43 -4.60 -1.94
N SER A 78 0.10 -4.64 -2.07
CA SER A 78 -0.66 -5.88 -2.19
C SER A 78 -0.21 -6.70 -3.41
N ARG A 79 -0.05 -6.05 -4.57
CA ARG A 79 0.47 -6.72 -5.79
C ARG A 79 1.86 -7.28 -5.60
N VAL A 80 2.77 -6.52 -4.98
CA VAL A 80 4.12 -7.00 -4.66
C VAL A 80 4.07 -8.21 -3.73
N ASN A 81 3.21 -8.16 -2.70
CA ASN A 81 3.02 -9.28 -1.78
C ASN A 81 2.47 -10.52 -2.50
N TRP A 82 1.48 -10.35 -3.37
CA TRP A 82 0.95 -11.42 -4.21
C TRP A 82 2.02 -12.05 -5.11
N ILE A 83 2.82 -11.23 -5.79
CA ILE A 83 3.93 -11.71 -6.64
C ILE A 83 4.97 -12.46 -5.79
N ALA A 84 5.29 -11.96 -4.59
CA ALA A 84 6.28 -12.57 -3.70
C ALA A 84 5.81 -13.91 -3.12
N ILE A 85 4.52 -14.03 -2.81
CA ILE A 85 3.91 -15.29 -2.33
C ILE A 85 3.79 -16.31 -3.48
N GLY A 86 3.69 -15.82 -4.72
CA GLY A 86 3.56 -16.62 -5.93
C GLY A 86 2.13 -17.13 -6.14
N ASP A 87 1.76 -17.40 -7.40
CA ASP A 87 0.45 -17.99 -7.75
C ASP A 87 0.41 -19.52 -7.56
N ALA A 88 1.59 -20.14 -7.52
CA ALA A 88 1.73 -21.57 -7.75
C ALA A 88 1.29 -22.44 -6.56
N ASN A 89 0.84 -21.83 -5.46
CA ASN A 89 0.37 -22.51 -4.24
C ASN A 89 1.31 -23.66 -3.80
N THR A 90 2.62 -23.47 -4.00
CA THR A 90 3.62 -24.54 -3.90
C THR A 90 3.67 -25.14 -2.49
N LYS A 91 3.45 -24.31 -1.46
CA LYS A 91 3.34 -24.77 -0.07
C LYS A 91 2.24 -25.80 0.11
N PHE A 92 1.04 -25.54 -0.41
CA PHE A 92 -0.08 -26.47 -0.32
C PHE A 92 0.17 -27.74 -1.16
N PHE A 93 0.68 -27.57 -2.38
CA PHE A 93 1.03 -28.70 -3.25
C PHE A 93 2.04 -29.63 -2.58
N HIS A 94 3.14 -29.09 -2.06
CA HIS A 94 4.16 -29.88 -1.37
C HIS A 94 3.65 -30.49 -0.06
N ALA A 95 2.76 -29.81 0.68
CA ALA A 95 2.10 -30.39 1.85
C ALA A 95 1.25 -31.61 1.47
N GLN A 96 0.44 -31.52 0.42
CA GLN A 96 -0.35 -32.67 -0.06
C GLN A 96 0.50 -33.81 -0.60
N MET A 97 1.60 -33.50 -1.29
CA MET A 97 2.54 -34.52 -1.76
C MET A 97 3.19 -35.28 -0.59
N LYS A 98 3.58 -34.59 0.49
CA LYS A 98 4.11 -35.24 1.70
C LYS A 98 3.07 -36.16 2.35
N ILE A 99 1.83 -35.71 2.49
CA ILE A 99 0.73 -36.53 3.04
C ILE A 99 0.51 -37.78 2.19
N ARG A 100 0.48 -37.65 0.85
CA ARG A 100 0.36 -38.80 -0.06
C ARG A 100 1.54 -39.77 0.06
N SER A 101 2.76 -39.26 0.11
CA SER A 101 3.97 -40.08 0.27
C SER A 101 3.93 -40.89 1.56
N SER A 102 3.58 -40.25 2.69
CA SER A 102 3.40 -40.92 3.98
C SER A 102 2.32 -42.00 3.94
N LYS A 103 1.18 -41.75 3.31
CA LYS A 103 0.10 -42.75 3.16
C LYS A 103 0.51 -43.94 2.29
N ASN A 104 1.28 -43.68 1.24
CA ASN A 104 1.71 -44.72 0.29
C ASN A 104 3.01 -45.42 0.71
N THR A 105 3.56 -45.09 1.89
CA THR A 105 4.75 -45.74 2.42
C THR A 105 4.39 -47.15 2.87
N ILE A 106 4.92 -48.16 2.18
CA ILE A 106 4.73 -49.57 2.55
C ILE A 106 5.65 -49.86 3.75
N THR A 107 5.05 -50.08 4.93
CA THR A 107 5.77 -50.29 6.20
C THR A 107 6.11 -51.74 6.49
N SER A 108 5.42 -52.70 5.87
CA SER A 108 5.76 -54.11 5.96
C SER A 108 5.39 -54.83 4.68
N VAL A 109 6.27 -55.72 4.24
CA VAL A 109 5.98 -56.69 3.18
C VAL A 109 6.13 -58.04 3.86
N TYR A 110 5.02 -58.77 3.96
CA TYR A 110 5.05 -60.16 4.43
C TYR A 110 5.47 -61.04 3.25
N ILE A 111 6.59 -61.73 3.44
CA ILE A 111 7.14 -62.75 2.53
C ILE A 111 6.68 -64.11 3.02
#